data_AF-A0A0Q4XDY2-F1
#
_entry.id   AF-A0A0Q4XDY2-F1
#
_cell.length_a   1.000
_cell.length_b   1.000
_cell.length_c   1.000
_cell.angle_alpha   90.00
_cell.angle_beta   90.00
_cell.angle_gamma   90.00
#
_symmetry.space_group_name_H-M   'P 1'
#
loop_
_entity.id
_entity.type
_entity.pdbx_description
1 polymer ?
#
loop_
_entity_poly.entity_id
_entity_poly.type
_entity_poly.pdbx_seq_one_letter_code
_entity_poly.pdbx_strand_id
1 'polypeptide(L)'
;MTARGFPTPWLVVEKVESFCIEDADGAAVAWTYFSDEAEKREATGLMTREEASRIARAIAMIPEMRTIIRSIQDVLTEADQITD
;
A
#
# COMPACT_ATOMS: atom_id res chain seq x y z
N MET A 1 6.20 -6.92 -22.65
CA MET A 1 6.51 -6.93 -21.20
C MET A 1 5.28 -7.44 -20.48
N THR A 2 5.33 -8.63 -19.89
CA THR A 2 4.27 -9.09 -18.98
C THR A 2 4.14 -8.07 -17.86
N ALA A 3 2.92 -7.60 -17.60
CA ALA A 3 2.66 -6.70 -16.48
C ALA A 3 3.14 -7.40 -15.20
N ARG A 4 4.01 -6.74 -14.41
CA ARG A 4 4.37 -7.27 -13.09
C ARG A 4 3.10 -7.24 -12.25
N GLY A 5 2.58 -8.41 -11.91
CA GLY A 5 1.65 -8.55 -10.81
C GLY A 5 2.46 -8.54 -9.52
N PHE A 6 2.09 -7.68 -8.56
CA PHE A 6 2.62 -7.74 -7.20
C PHE A 6 1.69 -8.65 -6.39
N PRO A 7 2.03 -9.94 -6.17
CA PRO A 7 1.16 -10.88 -5.51
C PRO A 7 0.83 -10.46 -4.08
N THR A 8 -0.38 -10.80 -3.65
CA THR A 8 -0.86 -10.54 -2.29
C THR A 8 -0.41 -11.67 -1.35
N PRO A 9 -0.18 -11.41 -0.05
CA PRO A 9 -0.35 -10.14 0.66
C PRO A 9 0.81 -9.17 0.44
N TRP A 10 0.56 -7.87 0.58
CA TRP A 10 1.63 -6.89 0.68
C TRP A 10 1.93 -6.63 2.16
N LEU A 11 3.21 -6.60 2.51
CA LEU A 11 3.69 -6.53 3.89
C LEU A 11 4.53 -5.28 4.08
N VAL A 12 4.36 -4.63 5.24
CA VAL A 12 5.21 -3.50 5.65
C VAL A 12 6.41 -4.03 6.41
N VAL A 13 7.60 -3.84 5.86
CA VAL A 13 8.88 -4.22 6.45
C VAL A 13 9.65 -2.98 6.86
N GLU A 14 9.87 -2.82 8.16
CA GLU A 14 10.65 -1.70 8.69
C GLU A 14 12.14 -1.88 8.39
N LYS A 15 12.78 -0.78 7.96
CA LYS A 15 14.22 -0.63 7.79
C LYS A 15 14.68 0.62 8.56
N VAL A 16 15.99 0.92 8.54
CA VAL A 16 16.62 1.93 9.41
C VAL A 16 15.97 3.33 9.32
N GLU A 17 15.71 3.83 8.12
CA GLU A 17 15.10 5.17 7.90
C GLU A 17 13.91 5.10 6.92
N SER A 18 13.29 3.92 6.81
CA SER A 18 12.19 3.71 5.88
C SER A 18 11.34 2.50 6.23
N PHE A 19 10.15 2.45 5.66
CA PHE A 19 9.37 1.23 5.54
C PHE A 19 9.35 0.81 4.06
N CYS A 20 9.67 -0.45 3.80
CA CYS A 20 9.48 -1.09 2.51
C CYS A 20 8.12 -1.80 2.51
N ILE A 21 7.35 -1.62 1.44
CA ILE A 21 6.17 -2.42 1.19
C ILE A 21 6.60 -3.51 0.23
N GLU A 22 6.69 -4.75 0.71
CA GLU A 22 7.11 -5.91 -0.05
C GLU A 22 5.87 -6.73 -0.46
N ASP A 23 5.86 -7.28 -1.67
CA ASP A 23 4.84 -8.23 -2.09
C ASP A 23 5.09 -9.62 -1.51
N ALA A 24 4.21 -10.59 -1.82
CA ALA A 24 4.32 -11.95 -1.28
C ALA A 24 5.62 -12.68 -1.68
N ASP A 25 6.27 -12.27 -2.76
CA ASP A 25 7.53 -12.83 -3.23
C ASP A 25 8.75 -12.06 -2.68
N GLY A 26 8.51 -11.04 -1.86
CA GLY A 26 9.55 -10.17 -1.28
C GLY A 26 10.03 -9.07 -2.22
N ALA A 27 9.35 -8.84 -3.35
CA ALA A 27 9.70 -7.73 -4.24
C ALA A 27 9.15 -6.40 -3.70
N ALA A 28 9.98 -5.37 -3.73
CA ALA A 28 9.60 -4.04 -3.24
C ALA A 28 8.55 -3.39 -4.17
N VAL A 29 7.36 -3.17 -3.62
CA VAL A 29 6.24 -2.45 -4.24
C VAL A 29 6.42 -0.95 -4.10
N ALA A 30 6.77 -0.49 -2.88
CA ALA A 30 6.89 0.93 -2.56
C ALA A 30 7.78 1.15 -1.32
N TRP A 31 8.17 2.41 -1.10
CA TRP A 31 8.97 2.84 0.06
C TRP A 31 8.40 4.12 0.65
N THR A 32 8.42 4.23 1.97
CA THR A 32 8.16 5.48 2.70
C THR A 32 9.36 5.80 3.57
N TYR A 33 9.93 6.99 3.44
CA TYR A 33 11.13 7.41 4.15
C TYR A 33 10.77 8.33 5.32
N PHE A 34 11.49 8.20 6.44
CA PHE A 34 11.30 9.02 7.63
C PHE A 34 12.64 9.39 8.27
N SER A 35 12.60 10.36 9.18
CA SER A 35 13.72 10.69 10.05
C SER A 35 13.21 11.03 11.45
N ASP A 36 13.86 10.48 12.48
CA ASP A 36 13.56 10.82 13.87
C ASP A 36 14.19 12.17 14.27
N GLU A 37 15.19 12.63 13.53
CA GLU A 37 15.85 13.93 13.74
C GLU A 37 15.04 15.06 13.10
N ALA A 38 14.63 16.04 13.91
CA ALA A 38 13.82 17.18 13.46
C ALA A 38 14.57 18.07 12.44
N GLU A 39 15.84 18.39 12.70
CA GLU A 39 16.66 19.20 11.79
C GLU A 39 16.82 18.53 10.42
N LYS A 40 17.05 17.22 10.40
CA LYS A 40 17.12 16.43 9.17
C LYS A 40 15.77 16.43 8.44
N ARG A 41 14.63 16.31 9.15
CA ARG A 41 13.30 16.43 8.54
C ARG A 41 13.07 17.81 7.92
N GLU A 42 13.42 18.88 8.62
CA GLU A 42 13.29 20.26 8.11
C GLU A 42 14.14 20.49 6.86
N ALA A 43 15.37 19.96 6.82
CA ALA A 43 16.28 20.12 5.69
C ALA A 43 15.89 19.27 4.46
N THR A 44 15.27 18.11 4.64
CA THR A 44 15.02 17.13 3.57
C THR A 44 13.55 16.99 3.18
N GLY A 45 12.63 17.49 4.02
CA GLY A 45 11.19 17.24 3.88
C GLY A 45 10.76 15.82 4.25
N LEU A 46 11.60 15.07 4.98
CA LEU A 46 11.25 13.72 5.42
C LEU A 46 10.11 13.72 6.45
N MET A 47 9.31 12.65 6.40
CA MET A 47 8.21 12.42 7.32
C MET A 47 8.70 12.04 8.71
N THR A 48 7.83 12.19 9.70
CA THR A 48 7.95 11.45 10.96
C THR A 48 7.79 9.95 10.72
N ARG A 49 8.29 9.15 11.65
CA ARG A 49 8.14 7.69 11.63
C ARG A 49 6.67 7.27 11.62
N GLU A 50 5.83 7.94 12.40
CA GLU A 50 4.39 7.68 12.49
C GLU A 50 3.66 7.97 11.17
N GLU A 51 4.00 9.08 10.51
CA GLU A 51 3.46 9.45 9.20
C GLU A 51 3.84 8.41 8.14
N ALA A 52 5.13 8.06 8.05
CA ALA A 52 5.60 7.06 7.10
C ALA A 52 4.95 5.69 7.36
N SER A 53 4.87 5.26 8.62
CA SER A 53 4.22 4.00 9.02
C SER A 53 2.73 3.96 8.64
N ARG A 54 2.00 5.06 8.87
CA ARG A 54 0.58 5.16 8.51
C ARG A 54 0.39 5.04 6.99
N ILE A 55 1.21 5.72 6.20
CA ILE A 55 1.13 5.66 4.73
C ILE A 55 1.52 4.26 4.23
N ALA A 56 2.59 3.67 4.76
CA ALA A 56 3.03 2.34 4.36
C ALA A 56 1.95 1.27 4.60
N ARG A 57 1.28 1.33 5.75
CA ARG A 57 0.15 0.45 6.07
C ARG A 57 -1.02 0.65 5.11
N ALA A 58 -1.35 1.90 4.77
CA ALA A 58 -2.41 2.18 3.81
C ALA A 58 -2.10 1.61 2.41
N ILE A 59 -0.85 1.71 1.96
CA ILE A 59 -0.40 1.12 0.69
C ILE A 59 -0.51 -0.41 0.73
N ALA A 60 -0.08 -1.04 1.82
CA ALA A 60 -0.16 -2.50 1.96
C ALA A 60 -1.60 -3.05 1.90
N MET A 61 -2.61 -2.23 2.23
CA MET A 61 -4.03 -2.60 2.16
C MET A 61 -4.64 -2.55 0.75
N ILE A 62 -3.96 -1.95 -0.24
CA ILE A 62 -4.50 -1.76 -1.60
C ILE A 62 -5.03 -3.07 -2.22
N PRO A 63 -4.34 -4.22 -2.14
CA PRO A 63 -4.84 -5.43 -2.77
C PRO A 63 -6.14 -5.96 -2.17
N GLU A 64 -6.32 -5.83 -0.85
CA GLU A 64 -7.55 -6.19 -0.18
C GLU A 64 -8.69 -5.24 -0.58
N MET A 65 -8.42 -3.93 -0.60
CA MET A 65 -9.40 -2.92 -1.04
C MET A 65 -9.85 -3.18 -2.48
N ARG A 66 -8.94 -3.52 -3.39
CA ARG A 66 -9.28 -3.88 -4.78
C ARG A 66 -10.16 -5.13 -4.85
N THR A 67 -9.91 -6.11 -3.98
CA THR A 67 -10.73 -7.33 -3.91
C THR A 67 -12.15 -7.01 -3.45
N ILE A 68 -12.29 -6.17 -2.41
CA ILE A 68 -13.59 -5.73 -1.89
C ILE A 68 -14.36 -4.92 -2.94
N ILE A 69 -13.72 -3.93 -3.57
CA ILE A 69 -14.36 -3.08 -4.58
C ILE A 69 -14.88 -3.91 -5.75
N ARG A 70 -14.09 -4.87 -6.24
CA ARG A 70 -14.54 -5.78 -7.31
C ARG A 70 -15.76 -6.59 -6.87
N SER A 71 -15.73 -7.16 -5.67
CA SER A 71 -16.88 -7.92 -5.14
C SER A 71 -18.15 -7.07 -5.04
N ILE A 72 -18.04 -5.78 -4.68
CA ILE A 72 -19.19 -4.86 -4.64
C ILE A 72 -19.70 -4.59 -6.06
N GLN A 73 -18.80 -4.34 -7.02
CA GLN A 73 -19.18 -4.09 -8.42
C GLN A 73 -19.90 -5.30 -9.03
N ASP A 74 -19.45 -6.51 -8.72
CA ASP A 74 -20.07 -7.74 -9.20
C ASP A 74 -21.52 -7.87 -8.67
N VAL A 75 -21.74 -7.65 -7.37
CA VAL A 75 -23.09 -7.69 -6.75
C VAL A 75 -24.03 -6.64 -7.33
N LEU A 76 -23.55 -5.42 -7.55
CA LEU A 76 -24.36 -4.36 -8.15
C LEU A 76 -24.72 -4.69 -9.60
N THR A 77 -23.79 -5.28 -10.35
CA THR A 77 -24.03 -5.70 -11.73
C THR A 77 -25.09 -6.81 -11.79
N GLU A 78 -25.04 -7.80 -10.89
CA GLU A 78 -26.04 -8.87 -10.81
C GLU A 78 -27.44 -8.34 -10.47
N ALA A 79 -27.55 -7.36 -9.57
CA ALA A 79 -28.84 -6.77 -9.20
C ALA A 79 -29.51 -6.02 -10.37
N ASP A 80 -28.73 -5.34 -11.20
CA ASP A 80 -29.23 -4.65 -12.40
C ASP A 80 -29.76 -5.64 -13.45
N GLN A 81 -29.20 -6.86 -13.53
CA GLN A 81 -29.65 -7.90 -14.48
C GLN A 81 -30.92 -8.64 -14.03
N ILE A 82 -31.30 -8.57 -12.75
CA ILE A 82 -32.51 -9.21 -12.22
C ILE A 82 -33.76 -8.33 -12.37
N THR A 83 -33.56 -7.03 -12.58
CA THR A 83 -34.64 -6.03 -12.62
C THR A 83 -35.18 -5.77 -14.04
N ASP A 84 -34.63 -6.45 -15.05
CA ASP A 84 -35.00 -6.35 -16.47
C ASP A 84 -35.69 -7.64 -16.98
#